data_AF-A0ABD4XGX7-F1
#
_entry.id   AF-A0ABD4XGX7-F1
#
_cell.length_a   1.000
_cell.length_b   1.000
_cell.length_c   1.000
_cell.angle_alpha   90.00
_cell.angle_beta   90.00
_cell.angle_gamma   90.00
#
_symmetry.space_group_name_H-M   'P 1'
#
loop_
_entity.id
_entity.type
_entity.pdbx_description
1 polymer ?
#
loop_
_entity_poly.entity_id
_entity_poly.type
_entity_poly.pdbx_seq_one_letter_code
_entity_poly.pdbx_strand_id
1 'polypeptide(L)'
;MPNSIIISEKGYSQDVLSQLSEASDICPHETMLIVAARDRYQRSVSRIYYADGMIVDTLVSTNRLMDQLEKTTGYKRHDQVEAYYCLLPPALRGQMRSWVMQNHAFVPVTSYKSGPTTWINARQIVNVQTRGMRTCVVLRDGTVVQIAKHKDKFIKQLIATKIVSLWMTQYTFGHGDRFDKMLLPCISWPEQVSQHVDRVRLINWWVILKLEGLLTYSLDAGTKKMVRKVIAYLMKRIEEKQ
;
A
#
# COMPACT_ATOMS: atom_id res chain seq x y z
N MET A 1 24.85 14.13 -4.38
CA MET A 1 25.25 12.73 -4.11
C MET A 1 23.98 11.92 -3.90
N PRO A 2 23.87 10.68 -4.40
CA PRO A 2 22.69 9.85 -4.14
C PRO A 2 22.59 9.54 -2.65
N ASN A 3 21.44 9.83 -2.03
CA ASN A 3 21.19 9.49 -0.64
C ASN A 3 21.01 7.97 -0.51
N SER A 4 21.75 7.34 0.40
CA SER A 4 21.57 5.92 0.72
C SER A 4 20.90 5.80 2.07
N ILE A 5 19.67 5.27 2.08
CA ILE A 5 18.86 5.11 3.28
C ILE A 5 18.81 3.64 3.64
N ILE A 6 19.23 3.28 4.85
CA ILE A 6 19.25 1.89 5.32
C ILE A 6 18.13 1.69 6.33
N ILE A 7 17.15 0.87 5.97
CA ILE A 7 16.05 0.49 6.85
C ILE A 7 16.39 -0.82 7.54
N SER A 8 16.49 -0.77 8.86
CA SER A 8 16.72 -1.93 9.71
C SER A 8 15.56 -2.93 9.62
N GLU A 9 15.79 -4.17 10.06
CA GLU A 9 14.72 -5.17 10.18
C GLU A 9 13.56 -4.66 11.03
N LYS A 10 13.85 -3.89 12.08
CA LYS A 10 12.87 -3.26 12.98
C LYS A 10 12.05 -2.14 12.34
N GLY A 11 12.36 -1.76 11.09
CA GLY A 11 11.60 -0.80 10.30
C GLY A 11 12.04 0.66 10.42
N TYR A 12 13.02 0.95 11.27
CA TYR A 12 13.60 2.29 11.45
C TYR A 12 14.83 2.50 10.56
N SER A 13 15.07 3.74 10.13
CA SER A 13 16.38 4.22 9.70
C SER A 13 17.40 4.06 10.83
N GLN A 14 18.68 3.95 10.45
CA GLN A 14 19.79 3.99 11.40
C GLN A 14 20.00 5.40 11.98
N ASP A 15 19.49 6.43 11.32
CA ASP A 15 19.66 7.81 11.74
C ASP A 15 18.86 8.13 13.01
N VAL A 16 19.48 8.90 13.90
CA VAL A 16 18.82 9.51 15.05
C VAL A 16 18.58 10.99 14.74
N LEU A 17 17.32 11.41 14.78
CA LEU A 17 16.90 12.77 14.44
C LEU A 17 16.92 13.67 15.68
N SER A 18 17.37 14.93 15.52
CA SER A 18 17.61 15.86 16.63
C SER A 18 16.85 17.18 16.53
N GLN A 19 16.67 17.72 15.32
CA GLN A 19 15.88 18.93 15.07
C GLN A 19 14.58 18.52 14.38
N LEU A 20 13.46 18.65 15.09
CA LEU A 20 12.18 18.11 14.65
C LEU A 20 11.12 19.21 14.63
N SER A 21 10.35 19.28 13.55
CA SER A 21 9.12 20.06 13.49
C SER A 21 7.98 19.36 14.22
N GLU A 22 7.15 20.12 14.93
CA GLU A 22 5.94 19.60 15.59
C GLU A 22 4.82 19.25 14.60
N ALA A 23 4.80 19.90 13.44
CA ALA A 23 3.79 19.73 12.42
C ALA A 23 4.41 19.41 11.07
N SER A 24 3.79 18.46 10.38
CA SER A 24 4.05 18.17 8.98
C SER A 24 2.80 17.55 8.37
N ASP A 25 2.62 17.77 7.08
CA ASP A 25 1.57 17.14 6.29
C ASP A 25 2.22 16.43 5.09
N ILE A 26 1.58 15.38 4.62
CA ILE A 26 2.05 14.60 3.47
C ILE A 26 1.07 14.71 2.32
N CYS A 27 1.60 14.89 1.12
CA CYS A 27 0.82 14.95 -0.11
C CYS A 27 1.27 13.82 -1.04
N PRO A 28 0.36 12.99 -1.60
CA PRO A 28 0.72 11.88 -2.49
C PRO A 28 1.47 12.30 -3.76
N HIS A 29 1.35 13.55 -4.17
CA HIS A 29 1.98 14.07 -5.38
C HIS A 29 3.42 14.52 -5.14
N GLU A 30 3.69 15.09 -3.97
CA GLU A 30 4.96 15.73 -3.65
C GLU A 30 5.84 14.83 -2.76
N THR A 31 5.23 14.05 -1.87
CA THR A 31 5.97 13.17 -0.96
C THR A 31 6.53 11.97 -1.73
N MET A 32 7.85 11.82 -1.71
CA MET A 32 8.55 10.69 -2.32
C MET A 32 8.67 9.50 -1.36
N LEU A 33 9.03 9.78 -0.11
CA LEU A 33 9.42 8.78 0.87
C LEU A 33 9.12 9.30 2.26
N ILE A 34 8.57 8.44 3.11
CA ILE A 34 8.36 8.70 4.54
C ILE A 34 9.15 7.65 5.29
N VAL A 35 10.22 8.05 5.96
CA VAL A 35 11.12 7.17 6.69
C VAL A 35 10.78 7.19 8.16
N ALA A 36 10.53 6.00 8.72
CA ALA A 36 10.43 5.86 10.16
C ALA A 36 11.82 5.97 10.79
N ALA A 37 11.97 6.83 11.79
CA ALA A 37 13.23 7.05 12.49
C ALA A 37 13.01 7.14 14.01
N ARG A 38 14.10 7.37 14.74
CA ARG A 38 14.08 7.60 16.19
C ARG A 38 14.67 8.96 16.52
N ASP A 39 14.15 9.59 17.56
CA ASP A 39 14.80 10.74 18.18
C ASP A 39 15.82 10.30 19.24
N ARG A 40 16.49 11.27 19.87
CA ARG A 40 17.44 11.01 20.98
C ARG A 40 16.83 10.29 22.18
N TYR A 41 15.50 10.35 22.32
CA TYR A 41 14.73 9.69 23.40
C TYR A 41 14.12 8.36 22.96
N GLN A 42 14.53 7.81 21.81
CA GLN A 42 14.03 6.57 21.23
C GLN A 42 12.53 6.60 20.88
N ARG A 43 11.94 7.79 20.75
CA ARG A 43 10.55 7.96 20.32
C ARG A 43 10.45 7.78 18.81
N SER A 44 9.32 7.24 18.35
CA SER A 44 9.04 7.09 16.92
C SER A 44 8.75 8.44 16.28
N VAL A 45 9.61 8.82 15.33
CA VAL A 45 9.54 10.08 14.58
C VAL A 45 9.66 9.77 13.09
N SER A 46 9.50 10.77 12.24
CA SER A 46 9.57 10.58 10.78
C SER A 46 10.48 11.59 10.10
N ARG A 47 11.14 11.15 9.04
CA ARG A 47 11.77 12.01 8.04
C ARG A 47 11.01 11.87 6.73
N ILE A 48 10.58 12.98 6.17
CA ILE A 48 9.81 13.05 4.93
C ILE A 48 10.69 13.65 3.85
N TYR A 49 10.76 12.99 2.71
CA TYR A 49 11.46 13.47 1.51
C TYR A 49 10.42 13.87 0.47
N TYR A 50 10.55 15.07 -0.06
CA TYR A 50 9.69 15.62 -1.11
C TYR A 50 10.42 15.63 -2.46
N ALA A 51 9.63 15.68 -3.54
CA ALA A 51 10.11 15.58 -4.92
C ALA A 51 10.95 16.77 -5.39
N ASP A 52 10.82 17.91 -4.71
CA ASP A 52 11.63 19.12 -4.90
C ASP A 52 12.98 19.06 -4.17
N GLY A 53 13.25 17.97 -3.44
CA GLY A 53 14.46 17.78 -2.64
C GLY A 53 14.35 18.30 -1.21
N MET A 54 13.20 18.87 -0.80
CA MET A 54 12.98 19.27 0.58
C MET A 54 12.95 18.03 1.49
N ILE A 55 13.58 18.15 2.66
CA ILE A 55 13.59 17.12 3.70
C ILE A 55 13.04 17.74 4.98
N VAL A 56 12.02 17.09 5.55
CA VAL A 56 11.38 17.53 6.80
C VAL A 56 11.46 16.42 7.83
N ASP A 57 12.10 16.73 8.95
CA ASP A 57 12.12 15.87 10.13
C ASP A 57 11.01 16.30 11.09
N THR A 58 10.18 15.36 11.55
CA THR A 58 8.99 15.65 12.36
C THR A 58 8.81 14.71 13.53
N LEU A 59 8.27 15.24 14.64
CA LEU A 59 7.86 14.48 15.83
C LEU A 59 6.67 13.52 15.58
N VAL A 60 6.05 13.58 14.40
CA VAL A 60 4.91 12.74 14.03
C VAL A 60 5.40 11.39 13.54
N SER A 61 4.78 10.29 13.98
CA SER A 61 5.11 8.95 13.51
C SER A 61 4.57 8.69 12.09
N THR A 62 5.22 7.78 11.35
CA THR A 62 4.84 7.46 9.97
C THR A 62 3.40 6.99 9.85
N ASN A 63 2.91 6.24 10.83
CA ASN A 63 1.55 5.72 10.83
C ASN A 63 0.53 6.85 11.03
N ARG A 64 0.84 7.81 11.91
CA ARG A 64 -0.02 8.99 12.11
C ARG A 64 -0.07 9.87 10.86
N LEU A 65 1.05 10.02 10.14
CA LEU A 65 1.07 10.72 8.85
C LEU A 65 0.17 10.02 7.81
N MET A 66 0.24 8.68 7.72
CA MET A 66 -0.65 7.92 6.84
C MET A 66 -2.13 8.02 7.24
N ASP A 67 -2.44 8.00 8.54
CA ASP A 67 -3.81 8.21 9.03
C ASP A 67 -4.33 9.62 8.70
N GLN A 68 -3.47 10.64 8.80
CA GLN A 68 -3.81 12.00 8.37
C GLN A 68 -4.09 12.04 6.87
N LEU A 69 -3.24 11.40 6.06
CA LEU A 69 -3.46 11.30 4.62
C LEU A 69 -4.78 10.61 4.26
N GLU A 70 -5.13 9.51 4.93
CA GLU A 70 -6.43 8.83 4.75
C GLU A 70 -7.61 9.77 5.07
N LYS A 71 -7.51 10.56 6.15
CA LYS A 71 -8.54 11.54 6.52
C LYS A 71 -8.66 12.67 5.51
N THR A 72 -7.54 13.27 5.09
CA THR A 72 -7.52 14.41 4.16
C THR A 72 -8.03 14.03 2.78
N THR A 73 -7.77 12.80 2.33
CA THR A 73 -8.26 12.28 1.05
C THR A 73 -9.70 11.75 1.12
N GLY A 74 -10.28 11.62 2.32
CA GLY A 74 -11.58 10.98 2.53
C GLY A 74 -11.60 9.48 2.19
N TYR A 75 -10.42 8.86 2.01
CA TYR A 75 -10.27 7.52 1.46
C TYR A 75 -10.19 6.46 2.58
N LYS A 76 -11.22 5.61 2.68
CA LYS A 76 -11.26 4.52 3.66
C LYS A 76 -10.55 3.28 3.12
N ARG A 77 -9.23 3.20 3.37
CA ARG A 77 -8.36 2.15 2.84
C ARG A 77 -8.88 0.75 3.09
N HIS A 78 -9.22 0.41 4.34
CA HIS A 78 -9.53 -0.97 4.72
C HIS A 78 -10.74 -1.52 3.96
N ASP A 79 -11.82 -0.76 3.92
CA ASP A 79 -13.08 -1.16 3.27
C ASP A 79 -12.96 -1.25 1.75
N GLN A 80 -12.27 -0.30 1.12
CA GLN A 80 -12.28 -0.15 -0.33
C GLN A 80 -11.22 -1.02 -1.00
N VAL A 81 -10.04 -1.15 -0.40
CA VAL A 81 -8.90 -1.83 -1.01
C VAL A 81 -9.00 -3.35 -0.87
N GLU A 82 -9.57 -3.86 0.23
CA GLU A 82 -9.61 -5.29 0.54
C GLU A 82 -10.35 -6.11 -0.52
N ALA A 83 -11.47 -5.61 -1.04
CA ALA A 83 -12.20 -6.30 -2.11
C ALA A 83 -11.37 -6.44 -3.40
N TYR A 84 -10.56 -5.44 -3.75
CA TYR A 84 -9.66 -5.56 -4.91
C TYR A 84 -8.56 -6.60 -4.66
N TYR A 85 -8.06 -6.70 -3.43
CA TYR A 85 -7.09 -7.74 -3.07
C TYR A 85 -7.70 -9.15 -3.14
N CYS A 86 -9.00 -9.31 -2.85
CA CYS A 86 -9.70 -10.59 -3.00
C CYS A 86 -9.81 -11.06 -4.46
N LEU A 87 -9.78 -10.12 -5.41
CA LEU A 87 -9.75 -10.42 -6.85
C LEU A 87 -8.39 -10.87 -7.36
N LEU A 88 -7.31 -10.60 -6.62
CA LEU A 88 -5.97 -11.01 -7.04
C LEU A 88 -5.85 -12.54 -7.09
N PRO A 89 -5.00 -13.07 -7.99
CA PRO A 89 -4.63 -14.48 -7.99
C PRO A 89 -4.08 -14.93 -6.64
N PRO A 90 -4.26 -16.21 -6.25
CA PRO A 90 -3.78 -16.74 -4.98
C PRO A 90 -2.31 -16.43 -4.68
N ALA A 91 -1.44 -16.44 -5.68
CA ALA A 91 -0.01 -16.13 -5.54
C ALA A 91 0.30 -14.69 -5.11
N LEU A 92 -0.65 -13.77 -5.31
CA LEU A 92 -0.56 -12.35 -4.94
C LEU A 92 -1.48 -11.98 -3.76
N ARG A 93 -2.35 -12.90 -3.32
CA ARG A 93 -3.14 -12.72 -2.10
C ARG A 93 -2.22 -12.59 -0.88
N GLY A 94 -2.61 -11.76 0.08
CA GLY A 94 -1.81 -11.47 1.28
C GLY A 94 -0.77 -10.35 1.11
N GLN A 95 -0.68 -9.71 -0.06
CA GLN A 95 0.14 -8.50 -0.27
C GLN A 95 -0.58 -7.18 0.10
N MET A 96 -1.70 -7.28 0.82
CA MET A 96 -2.55 -6.14 1.23
C MET A 96 -1.88 -5.30 2.32
N ARG A 97 -0.92 -4.49 1.92
CA ARG A 97 -0.17 -3.62 2.84
C ARG A 97 0.01 -2.22 2.31
N SER A 98 0.01 -2.05 1.00
CA SER A 98 0.13 -0.74 0.37
C SER A 98 -1.07 0.15 0.70
N TRP A 99 -0.82 1.43 0.86
CA TRP A 99 -1.86 2.44 0.77
C TRP A 99 -2.04 2.75 -0.71
N VAL A 100 -3.22 2.50 -1.26
CA VAL A 100 -3.47 2.54 -2.71
C VAL A 100 -4.71 3.36 -2.99
N MET A 101 -4.57 4.30 -3.91
CA MET A 101 -5.65 5.07 -4.53
C MET A 101 -5.59 4.94 -6.05
N GLN A 102 -6.51 5.60 -6.74
CA GLN A 102 -6.47 5.74 -8.20
C GLN A 102 -5.14 6.39 -8.62
N ASN A 103 -4.33 5.61 -9.33
CA ASN A 103 -3.00 5.95 -9.82
C ASN A 103 -1.97 6.45 -8.77
N HIS A 104 -2.24 6.29 -7.47
CA HIS A 104 -1.32 6.69 -6.40
C HIS A 104 -1.14 5.54 -5.42
N ALA A 105 0.08 5.33 -4.93
CA ALA A 105 0.27 4.41 -3.82
C ALA A 105 1.51 4.74 -3.00
N PHE A 106 1.41 4.46 -1.72
CA PHE A 106 2.55 4.31 -0.82
C PHE A 106 2.72 2.84 -0.49
N VAL A 107 3.90 2.32 -0.78
CA VAL A 107 4.26 0.91 -0.58
C VAL A 107 5.10 0.82 0.68
N PRO A 108 4.65 0.08 1.71
CA PRO A 108 5.46 -0.16 2.89
C PRO A 108 6.59 -1.12 2.55
N VAL A 109 7.80 -0.77 3.00
CA VAL A 109 8.99 -1.61 2.80
C VAL A 109 9.32 -2.52 3.97
N THR A 110 8.63 -2.34 5.10
CA THR A 110 8.81 -3.15 6.30
C THR A 110 7.94 -4.41 6.26
N SER A 111 8.38 -5.44 6.98
CA SER A 111 7.78 -6.77 6.98
C SER A 111 6.72 -6.98 8.07
N TYR A 112 6.52 -6.05 9.00
CA TYR A 112 5.57 -6.20 10.10
C TYR A 112 4.15 -5.74 9.73
N LYS A 113 3.15 -6.32 10.43
CA LYS A 113 1.75 -5.89 10.36
C LYS A 113 1.48 -4.68 11.26
N SER A 114 2.21 -4.58 12.37
CA SER A 114 2.15 -3.48 13.34
C SER A 114 3.57 -3.06 13.69
N GLY A 115 3.85 -1.75 13.58
CA GLY A 115 5.18 -1.20 13.84
C GLY A 115 5.48 0.06 13.03
N PRO A 116 6.66 0.66 13.25
CA PRO A 116 7.18 1.71 12.40
C PRO A 116 7.26 1.21 10.95
N THR A 117 6.80 2.04 10.02
CA THR A 117 6.73 1.65 8.62
C THR A 117 7.31 2.76 7.78
N THR A 118 8.38 2.43 7.05
CA THR A 118 8.86 3.31 5.98
C THR A 118 8.01 3.08 4.74
N TRP A 119 7.54 4.16 4.12
CA TRP A 119 6.62 4.17 3.00
C TRP A 119 7.27 4.82 1.79
N ILE A 120 7.30 4.13 0.66
CA ILE A 120 7.83 4.66 -0.59
C ILE A 120 6.66 4.99 -1.52
N ASN A 121 6.64 6.19 -2.09
CA ASN A 121 5.71 6.51 -3.17
C ASN A 121 6.05 5.67 -4.41
N ALA A 122 5.11 4.83 -4.83
CA ALA A 122 5.32 3.88 -5.92
C ALA A 122 5.64 4.55 -7.27
N ARG A 123 5.24 5.81 -7.49
CA ARG A 123 5.60 6.55 -8.72
C ARG A 123 7.08 6.93 -8.79
N GLN A 124 7.75 6.97 -7.63
CA GLN A 124 9.15 7.32 -7.54
C GLN A 124 10.07 6.13 -7.73
N ILE A 125 9.55 4.90 -7.62
CA ILE A 125 10.35 3.68 -7.80
C ILE A 125 10.66 3.48 -9.28
N VAL A 126 11.94 3.44 -9.61
CA VAL A 126 12.42 3.23 -11.00
C VAL A 126 13.15 1.89 -11.17
N ASN A 127 13.64 1.29 -10.08
CA ASN A 127 14.29 -0.02 -10.15
C ASN A 127 14.26 -0.72 -8.78
N VAL A 128 14.32 -2.05 -8.79
CA VAL A 128 14.48 -2.89 -7.60
C VAL A 128 15.57 -3.93 -7.85
N GLN A 129 16.66 -3.82 -7.09
CA GLN A 129 17.85 -4.64 -7.24
C GLN A 129 18.09 -5.49 -5.99
N THR A 130 18.84 -6.57 -6.16
CA THR A 130 19.38 -7.34 -5.02
C THR A 130 20.83 -6.93 -4.84
N ARG A 131 21.24 -6.62 -3.59
CA ARG A 131 22.64 -6.38 -3.24
C ARG A 131 22.97 -7.15 -1.98
N GLY A 132 23.66 -8.29 -2.15
CA GLY A 132 23.87 -9.26 -1.07
C GLY A 132 22.53 -9.79 -0.53
N MET A 133 22.37 -9.78 0.79
CA MET A 133 21.12 -10.22 1.46
C MET A 133 20.03 -9.13 1.53
N ARG A 134 20.27 -7.94 0.96
CA ARG A 134 19.32 -6.81 1.01
C ARG A 134 18.71 -6.51 -0.35
N THR A 135 17.48 -6.02 -0.32
CA THR A 135 16.82 -5.44 -1.50
C THR A 135 17.11 -3.94 -1.54
N CYS A 136 17.49 -3.43 -2.69
CA CYS A 136 17.71 -2.01 -2.94
C CYS A 136 16.59 -1.48 -3.84
N VAL A 137 15.86 -0.48 -3.36
CA VAL A 137 14.84 0.23 -4.12
C VAL A 137 15.45 1.55 -4.59
N VAL A 138 15.54 1.72 -5.91
CA VAL A 138 16.10 2.94 -6.51
C VAL A 138 14.95 3.87 -6.86
N LEU A 139 15.07 5.12 -6.40
CA LEU A 139 14.10 6.18 -6.66
C LEU A 139 14.54 7.07 -7.84
N ARG A 140 13.59 7.86 -8.36
CA ARG A 140 13.77 8.70 -9.55
C ARG A 140 14.87 9.75 -9.41
N ASP A 141 15.08 10.28 -8.19
CA ASP A 141 16.14 11.24 -7.85
C ASP A 141 17.52 10.57 -7.65
N GLY A 142 17.61 9.25 -7.80
CA GLY A 142 18.81 8.46 -7.53
C GLY A 142 18.97 8.01 -6.08
N THR A 143 18.05 8.37 -5.17
CA THR A 143 18.04 7.87 -3.80
C THR A 143 17.90 6.35 -3.79
N VAL A 144 18.68 5.67 -2.96
CA VAL A 144 18.67 4.21 -2.81
C VAL A 144 18.21 3.84 -1.41
N VAL A 145 17.08 3.14 -1.31
CA VAL A 145 16.54 2.62 -0.05
C VAL A 145 16.87 1.14 0.07
N GLN A 146 17.72 0.79 1.04
CA GLN A 146 18.08 -0.59 1.34
C GLN A 146 17.15 -1.16 2.41
N ILE A 147 16.53 -2.30 2.12
CA ILE A 147 15.49 -2.90 2.96
C ILE A 147 15.81 -4.38 3.22
N ALA A 148 15.47 -4.85 4.42
CA ALA A 148 15.67 -6.25 4.81
C ALA A 148 14.65 -7.22 4.17
N LYS A 149 13.58 -6.69 3.56
CA LYS A 149 12.58 -7.50 2.88
C LYS A 149 13.18 -8.14 1.61
N HIS A 150 13.02 -9.45 1.45
CA HIS A 150 13.48 -10.17 0.26
C HIS A 150 12.89 -9.62 -1.04
N LYS A 151 13.69 -9.54 -2.10
CA LYS A 151 13.33 -8.92 -3.39
C LYS A 151 12.03 -9.49 -3.93
N ASP A 152 11.91 -10.82 -4.05
CA ASP A 152 10.74 -11.45 -4.65
C ASP A 152 9.44 -11.15 -3.88
N LYS A 153 9.51 -11.10 -2.55
CA LYS A 153 8.36 -10.72 -1.72
C LYS A 153 8.00 -9.25 -1.93
N PHE A 154 8.98 -8.39 -2.17
CA PHE A 154 8.75 -6.98 -2.46
C PHE A 154 8.18 -6.78 -3.86
N ILE A 155 8.73 -7.46 -4.88
CA ILE A 155 8.22 -7.47 -6.25
C ILE A 155 6.76 -7.93 -6.29
N LYS A 156 6.40 -9.03 -5.61
CA LYS A 156 5.00 -9.49 -5.52
C LYS A 156 4.07 -8.41 -4.95
N GLN A 157 4.53 -7.66 -3.94
CA GLN A 157 3.77 -6.54 -3.39
C GLN A 157 3.62 -5.39 -4.39
N LEU A 158 4.69 -5.06 -5.13
CA LEU A 158 4.65 -4.03 -6.18
C LEU A 158 3.68 -4.42 -7.30
N ILE A 159 3.70 -5.68 -7.75
CA ILE A 159 2.77 -6.21 -8.74
C ILE A 159 1.32 -6.07 -8.25
N ALA A 160 1.03 -6.53 -7.02
CA ALA A 160 -0.32 -6.39 -6.44
C ALA A 160 -0.77 -4.92 -6.35
N THR A 161 0.14 -4.03 -5.93
CA THR A 161 -0.13 -2.58 -5.85
C THR A 161 -0.45 -1.99 -7.22
N LYS A 162 0.32 -2.35 -8.25
CA LYS A 162 0.12 -1.92 -9.64
C LYS A 162 -1.25 -2.34 -10.17
N ILE A 163 -1.61 -3.62 -9.99
CA ILE A 163 -2.89 -4.16 -10.43
C ILE A 163 -4.06 -3.45 -9.74
N VAL A 164 -4.04 -3.38 -8.40
CA VAL A 164 -5.11 -2.78 -7.61
C VAL A 164 -5.27 -1.30 -7.97
N SER A 165 -4.17 -0.55 -8.11
CA SER A 165 -4.25 0.87 -8.49
C SER A 165 -4.88 1.08 -9.87
N LEU A 166 -4.55 0.23 -10.86
CA LEU A 166 -5.17 0.28 -12.19
C LEU A 166 -6.67 -0.04 -12.10
N TRP A 167 -7.04 -1.14 -11.46
CA TRP A 167 -8.44 -1.56 -11.32
C TRP A 167 -9.29 -0.53 -10.60
N MET A 168 -8.76 0.09 -9.55
CA MET A 168 -9.41 1.21 -8.88
C MET A 168 -9.62 2.41 -9.81
N THR A 169 -8.60 2.75 -10.59
CA THR A 169 -8.68 3.85 -11.56
C THR A 169 -9.78 3.58 -12.59
N GLN A 170 -9.86 2.34 -13.10
CA GLN A 170 -10.90 1.92 -14.05
C GLN A 170 -12.31 1.92 -13.45
N TYR A 171 -12.44 1.57 -12.16
CA TYR A 171 -13.73 1.60 -11.47
C TYR A 171 -14.22 3.04 -11.28
N THR A 172 -13.33 3.96 -10.89
CA THR A 172 -13.69 5.35 -10.60
C THR A 172 -13.91 6.19 -11.85
N PHE A 173 -13.09 6.02 -12.90
CA PHE A 173 -13.07 6.91 -14.06
C PHE A 173 -13.51 6.26 -15.38
N GLY A 174 -13.87 4.97 -15.35
CA GLY A 174 -14.25 4.22 -16.56
C GLY A 174 -13.08 3.56 -17.28
N HIS A 175 -13.31 3.02 -18.48
CA HIS A 175 -12.27 2.39 -19.30
C HIS A 175 -11.60 3.43 -20.20
N GLY A 176 -10.29 3.29 -20.45
CA GLY A 176 -9.60 4.11 -21.43
C GLY A 176 -8.10 3.85 -21.48
N ASP A 177 -7.52 3.88 -22.68
CA ASP A 177 -6.10 3.64 -22.95
C ASP A 177 -5.19 4.72 -22.31
N ARG A 178 -5.77 5.84 -21.85
CA ARG A 178 -5.02 6.96 -21.24
C ARG A 178 -4.58 6.73 -19.79
N PHE A 179 -4.98 5.63 -19.15
CA PHE A 179 -4.50 5.29 -17.80
C PHE A 179 -3.07 4.71 -17.80
N ASP A 180 -2.46 4.53 -18.97
CA ASP A 180 -1.12 4.00 -19.21
C ASP A 180 0.07 4.80 -18.64
N LYS A 181 -0.17 5.86 -17.85
CA LYS A 181 0.85 6.41 -16.93
C LYS A 181 0.98 5.51 -15.70
N MET A 182 1.17 4.21 -15.95
CA MET A 182 1.14 3.12 -14.98
C MET A 182 2.06 3.42 -13.80
N LEU A 183 1.47 3.47 -12.62
CA LEU A 183 2.17 3.24 -11.37
C LEU A 183 3.13 2.04 -11.54
N LEU A 184 4.39 2.20 -11.12
CA LEU A 184 5.44 1.17 -11.23
C LEU A 184 5.71 0.73 -12.68
N PRO A 185 6.23 1.62 -13.55
CA PRO A 185 6.58 1.27 -14.92
C PRO A 185 7.70 0.21 -14.99
N CYS A 186 8.58 0.16 -13.97
CA CYS A 186 9.67 -0.81 -13.87
C CYS A 186 9.22 -2.24 -13.52
N ILE A 187 7.93 -2.46 -13.31
CA ILE A 187 7.35 -3.77 -12.96
C ILE A 187 6.46 -4.22 -14.12
N SER A 188 6.81 -5.33 -14.77
CA SER A 188 5.99 -5.91 -15.83
C SER A 188 4.63 -6.36 -15.31
N TRP A 189 3.62 -6.26 -16.19
CA TRP A 189 2.31 -6.80 -15.89
C TRP A 189 2.36 -8.34 -15.90
N PRO A 190 1.75 -9.04 -14.93
CA PRO A 190 1.75 -10.50 -14.92
C PRO A 190 0.77 -11.06 -15.97
N GLU A 191 1.23 -12.05 -16.73
CA GLU A 191 0.50 -12.63 -17.89
C GLU A 191 -0.90 -13.16 -17.53
N GLN A 192 -1.05 -13.78 -16.37
CA GLN A 192 -2.29 -14.45 -15.94
C GLN A 192 -3.31 -13.50 -15.28
N VAL A 193 -3.10 -12.19 -15.33
CA VAL A 193 -3.99 -11.21 -14.70
C VAL A 193 -4.61 -10.31 -15.75
N SER A 194 -5.93 -10.21 -15.77
CA SER A 194 -6.64 -9.26 -16.61
C SER A 194 -6.30 -7.82 -16.24
N GLN A 195 -6.00 -6.99 -17.25
CA GLN A 195 -5.88 -5.54 -17.04
C GLN A 195 -7.22 -4.90 -16.69
N HIS A 196 -8.34 -5.52 -17.04
CA HIS A 196 -9.68 -5.02 -16.74
C HIS A 196 -10.21 -5.61 -15.44
N VAL A 197 -10.71 -4.72 -14.57
CA VAL A 197 -11.39 -5.12 -13.33
C VAL A 197 -12.70 -5.84 -13.62
N ASP A 198 -12.89 -7.01 -13.00
CA ASP A 198 -14.20 -7.66 -12.97
C ASP A 198 -15.10 -6.93 -11.97
N ARG A 199 -15.93 -6.03 -12.48
CA ARG A 199 -16.84 -5.21 -11.67
C ARG A 199 -17.87 -6.03 -10.91
N VAL A 200 -18.36 -7.13 -11.50
CA VAL A 200 -19.39 -7.96 -10.86
C VAL A 200 -18.79 -8.71 -9.68
N ARG A 201 -17.61 -9.32 -9.86
CA ARG A 201 -16.89 -9.97 -8.76
C ARG A 201 -16.47 -8.98 -7.69
N LEU A 202 -16.03 -7.78 -8.07
CA LEU A 202 -15.69 -6.70 -7.14
C LEU A 202 -16.88 -6.34 -6.23
N ILE A 203 -18.05 -6.10 -6.82
CA ILE A 203 -19.28 -5.76 -6.07
C ILE A 203 -19.66 -6.90 -5.13
N ASN A 204 -19.62 -8.15 -5.61
CA ASN A 204 -19.92 -9.31 -4.75
C ASN A 204 -18.95 -9.35 -3.54
N TRP A 205 -17.65 -9.11 -3.75
CA TRP A 205 -16.68 -9.05 -2.65
C TRP A 205 -16.94 -7.90 -1.67
N TRP A 206 -17.31 -6.71 -2.13
CA TRP A 206 -17.68 -5.62 -1.22
C TRP A 206 -18.87 -6.00 -0.35
N VAL A 207 -19.90 -6.61 -0.92
CA VAL A 207 -21.06 -7.07 -0.16
C VAL A 207 -20.65 -8.13 0.85
N ILE A 208 -19.87 -9.13 0.44
CA ILE A 208 -19.36 -10.18 1.34
C ILE A 208 -18.61 -9.56 2.52
N LEU A 209 -17.63 -8.68 2.28
CA LEU A 209 -16.82 -8.07 3.33
C LEU A 209 -17.65 -7.23 4.30
N LYS A 210 -18.65 -6.49 3.79
CA LYS A 210 -19.58 -5.74 4.65
C LYS A 210 -20.45 -6.66 5.49
N LEU A 211 -20.95 -7.75 4.92
CA LEU A 211 -21.72 -8.77 5.64
C LEU A 211 -20.88 -9.50 6.70
N GLU A 212 -19.62 -9.82 6.40
CA GLU A 212 -18.67 -10.39 7.36
C GLU A 212 -18.40 -9.42 8.51
N GLY A 213 -18.21 -8.13 8.21
CA GLY A 213 -18.11 -7.08 9.22
C GLY A 213 -19.33 -7.03 10.14
N LEU A 214 -20.55 -7.16 9.60
CA LEU A 214 -21.78 -7.21 10.40
C LEU A 214 -21.82 -8.39 11.37
N LEU A 215 -21.23 -9.53 11.02
CA LEU A 215 -21.19 -10.71 11.89
C LEU A 215 -20.37 -10.51 13.17
N THR A 216 -19.52 -9.48 13.21
CA THR A 216 -18.73 -9.12 14.41
C THR A 216 -19.59 -8.43 15.48
N TYR A 217 -20.78 -7.93 15.13
CA TYR A 217 -21.70 -7.30 16.08
C TYR A 217 -22.58 -8.33 16.79
N SER A 218 -23.20 -7.88 17.89
CA SER A 218 -24.20 -8.66 18.62
C SER A 218 -25.51 -8.71 17.83
N LEU A 219 -25.59 -9.65 16.89
CA LEU A 219 -26.80 -10.00 16.14
C LEU A 219 -27.43 -11.28 16.71
N ASP A 220 -28.75 -11.40 16.61
CA ASP A 220 -29.47 -12.62 16.98
C ASP A 220 -29.09 -13.80 16.05
N ALA A 221 -29.37 -15.02 16.52
CA ALA A 221 -28.98 -16.24 15.81
C ALA A 221 -29.66 -16.38 14.44
N GLY A 222 -30.90 -15.90 14.29
CA GLY A 222 -31.64 -15.92 13.03
C GLY A 222 -30.98 -15.02 11.99
N THR A 223 -30.68 -13.77 12.37
CA THR A 223 -29.98 -12.81 11.50
C THR A 223 -28.58 -13.31 11.12
N LYS A 224 -27.78 -13.84 12.07
CA LYS A 224 -26.46 -14.42 11.75
C LYS A 224 -26.55 -15.56 10.75
N LYS A 225 -27.56 -16.43 10.87
CA LYS A 225 -27.79 -17.54 9.93
C LYS A 225 -28.15 -17.02 8.53
N MET A 226 -28.99 -15.99 8.45
CA MET A 226 -29.37 -15.36 7.18
C MET A 226 -28.16 -14.73 6.49
N VAL A 227 -27.37 -13.92 7.21
CA VAL A 227 -26.16 -13.27 6.69
C VAL A 227 -25.18 -14.30 6.15
N ARG A 228 -24.91 -15.39 6.89
CA ARG A 228 -24.03 -16.49 6.42
C ARG A 228 -24.52 -17.16 5.14
N LYS A 229 -25.84 -17.36 4.99
CA LYS A 229 -26.42 -17.92 3.75
C LYS A 229 -26.20 -17.01 2.55
N VAL A 230 -26.36 -15.69 2.73
CA VAL A 230 -26.10 -14.71 1.66
C VAL A 230 -24.62 -14.71 1.27
N ILE A 231 -23.70 -14.72 2.25
CA ILE A 231 -22.26 -14.83 2.00
C ILE A 231 -21.96 -16.10 1.18
N ALA A 232 -22.46 -17.26 1.61
CA ALA A 232 -22.23 -18.53 0.91
C ALA A 232 -22.76 -18.52 -0.54
N TYR A 233 -23.94 -17.93 -0.76
CA TYR A 233 -24.51 -17.77 -2.10
C TYR A 233 -23.62 -16.89 -2.99
N LEU A 234 -23.14 -15.75 -2.48
CA LEU A 234 -22.27 -14.84 -3.23
C LEU A 234 -20.90 -15.46 -3.53
N MET A 235 -20.33 -16.20 -2.58
CA MET A 235 -19.07 -16.93 -2.78
C MET A 235 -19.22 -17.97 -3.90
N LYS A 236 -20.29 -18.77 -3.88
CA LYS A 236 -20.57 -19.76 -4.93
C LYS A 236 -20.67 -19.10 -6.31
N ARG A 237 -21.36 -17.96 -6.40
CA ARG A 237 -21.49 -17.19 -7.65
C ARG A 237 -20.15 -16.65 -8.18
N ILE A 238 -19.18 -16.40 -7.31
CA ILE A 238 -17.82 -15.99 -7.69
C ILE A 238 -17.01 -17.19 -8.23
N GLU A 239 -17.23 -18.38 -7.68
CA GLU A 239 -16.56 -19.62 -8.09
C GLU A 239 -17.09 -20.15 -9.43
N GLU A 240 -18.41 -20.13 -9.65
CA GLU A 240 -19.07 -20.59 -10.88
C GLU A 240 -18.76 -19.73 -12.14
N LYS A 241 -18.06 -18.59 -11.96
CA LYS A 241 -17.67 -17.67 -13.05
C LYS A 241 -16.15 -17.60 -13.29
N GLN A 242 -15.37 -18.57 -12.78
CA GLN A 242 -13.95 -18.74 -13.11
C GLN A 242 -13.78 -19.58 -14.37
#